data_AF-A0A8B0N2A2-F1
#
_entry.id   AF-A0A8B0N2A2-F1
#
_cell.length_a   1.000
_cell.length_b   1.000
_cell.length_c   1.000
_cell.angle_alpha   90.00
_cell.angle_beta   90.00
_cell.angle_gamma   90.00
#
_symmetry.space_group_name_H-M   'P 1'
#
loop_
_entity.id
_entity.type
_entity.pdbx_description
1 polymer ?
#
loop_
_entity_poly.entity_id
_entity_poly.type
_entity_poly.pdbx_seq_one_letter_code
_entity_poly.pdbx_strand_id
1 'polypeptide(L)' 'DVYTSWNILSSLGSTISFIGIIMLIFIIWESFISNRTILLPMNMTSSLEWYQNLPPAEHSYSELPILTN' A
#
# COMPACT_ATOMS: atom_id res chain seq x y z
N ASP A 1 34.32 -22.70 -7.66
CA ASP A 1 34.06 -21.27 -7.39
C ASP A 1 32.91 -21.20 -6.38
N VAL A 2 33.22 -20.93 -5.12
CA VAL A 2 32.37 -21.29 -3.95
C VAL A 2 31.09 -20.45 -3.84
N TYR A 3 31.07 -19.27 -4.47
CA TYR A 3 29.94 -18.32 -4.38
C TYR A 3 29.00 -18.34 -5.58
N THR A 4 29.26 -19.16 -6.61
CA THR A 4 28.46 -19.15 -7.84
C THR A 4 27.01 -19.55 -7.60
N SER A 5 26.76 -20.52 -6.74
CA SER A 5 25.40 -20.93 -6.34
C SER A 5 24.63 -19.79 -5.68
N TRP A 6 25.27 -19.07 -4.74
CA TRP A 6 24.68 -17.92 -4.06
C TRP A 6 24.43 -16.74 -5.02
N ASN A 7 25.33 -16.51 -5.97
CA ASN A 7 25.17 -15.45 -6.98
C ASN A 7 24.01 -15.76 -7.93
N ILE A 8 23.81 -17.03 -8.31
CA ILE A 8 22.67 -17.45 -9.13
C ILE A 8 21.36 -17.23 -8.36
N LEU A 9 21.29 -17.63 -7.09
CA LEU A 9 20.10 -17.43 -6.26
C LEU A 9 19.80 -15.93 -6.06
N SER A 10 20.82 -15.13 -5.76
CA SER A 10 20.71 -13.68 -5.63
C SER A 10 20.20 -13.03 -6.91
N SER A 11 20.72 -13.46 -8.06
CA SER A 11 20.31 -12.97 -9.38
C SER A 11 18.84 -13.32 -9.67
N LEU A 12 18.42 -14.56 -9.39
CA LEU A 12 17.02 -14.97 -9.50
C LEU A 12 16.11 -14.11 -8.60
N GLY A 13 16.50 -13.89 -7.34
CA GLY A 13 15.80 -13.00 -6.43
C GLY A 13 15.65 -11.58 -6.97
N SER A 14 16.71 -11.02 -7.57
CA SER A 14 16.66 -9.68 -8.16
C SER A 14 15.67 -9.57 -9.32
N THR A 15 15.58 -10.60 -10.17
CA THR A 15 14.63 -10.61 -11.30
C THR A 15 13.18 -10.69 -10.83
N ILE A 16 12.91 -11.49 -9.78
CA ILE A 16 11.58 -11.59 -9.17
C ILE A 16 11.17 -10.25 -8.56
N SER A 17 12.08 -9.60 -7.82
CA SER A 17 11.83 -8.26 -7.25
C SER A 17 11.58 -7.21 -8.34
N PHE A 18 12.32 -7.26 -9.43
CA PHE A 18 12.13 -6.35 -10.57
C PHE A 18 10.74 -6.50 -11.20
N ILE A 19 10.32 -7.75 -11.46
CA ILE A 19 8.97 -8.05 -11.96
C ILE A 19 7.90 -7.57 -10.97
N GLY A 20 8.14 -7.76 -9.67
CA GLY A 20 7.25 -7.28 -8.61
C GLY A 20 7.02 -5.76 -8.63
N ILE A 21 8.07 -4.97 -8.87
CA ILE A 21 7.96 -3.51 -8.98
C ILE A 21 7.17 -3.11 -10.23
N ILE A 22 7.40 -3.75 -11.38
CA ILE A 22 6.62 -3.49 -12.60
C ILE A 22 5.14 -3.76 -12.36
N MET A 23 4.81 -4.88 -11.70
CA MET A 23 3.44 -5.23 -11.34
C MET A 23 2.82 -4.20 -10.37
N LEU A 24 3.57 -3.74 -9.37
CA LEU A 24 3.11 -2.70 -8.44
C LEU A 24 2.75 -1.40 -9.18
N ILE A 25 3.60 -0.95 -10.09
CA ILE A 25 3.36 0.26 -10.89
C ILE A 25 2.10 0.09 -11.74
N PHE A 26 1.92 -1.07 -12.38
CA PHE A 26 0.75 -1.34 -13.20
C PHE A 26 -0.55 -1.33 -12.39
N ILE A 27 -0.57 -1.94 -11.21
CA ILE A 27 -1.74 -1.96 -10.32
C ILE A 27 -2.11 -0.54 -9.87
N ILE A 28 -1.12 0.27 -9.50
CA ILE A 28 -1.35 1.67 -9.09
C ILE A 28 -1.91 2.48 -10.27
N TRP A 29 -1.28 2.37 -11.44
CA TRP A 29 -1.71 3.10 -12.64
C TRP A 29 -3.13 2.74 -13.05
N GLU A 30 -3.47 1.44 -13.06
CA GLU A 30 -4.79 0.96 -13.43
C GLU A 30 -5.86 1.35 -12.39
N SER A 31 -5.50 1.37 -11.10
CA SER A 31 -6.36 1.88 -10.02
C SER A 31 -6.75 3.36 -10.24
N PHE A 32 -5.81 4.21 -10.63
CA PHE A 32 -6.08 5.63 -10.90
C PHE A 32 -6.99 5.84 -12.12
N ILE A 33 -6.84 5.04 -13.18
CA ILE A 33 -7.70 5.16 -14.37
C ILE A 33 -9.12 4.69 -14.07
N SER A 34 -9.26 3.58 -13.35
CA SER A 34 -10.55 2.98 -13.03
C SER A 34 -11.30 3.68 -11.87
N ASN A 35 -10.65 4.61 -11.15
CA ASN A 35 -11.21 5.32 -9.99
C ASN A 35 -11.95 4.39 -9.02
N ARG A 36 -11.34 3.25 -8.68
CA ARG A 36 -11.98 2.25 -7.82
C ARG A 36 -12.26 2.83 -6.44
N THR A 37 -13.53 2.96 -6.11
CA THR A 37 -13.97 3.30 -4.76
C THR A 37 -13.78 2.11 -3.81
N ILE A 38 -13.45 2.41 -2.57
CA ILE A 38 -13.26 1.39 -1.53
C ILE A 38 -14.65 0.95 -1.06
N LEU A 39 -15.00 -0.33 -1.29
CA LEU A 39 -16.28 -0.89 -0.88
C LEU A 39 -16.30 -1.24 0.62
N LEU A 40 -15.21 -1.84 1.12
CA LEU A 40 -15.05 -2.28 2.51
C LEU A 40 -13.58 -2.10 2.90
N PRO A 41 -13.25 -1.20 3.84
CA PRO A 41 -11.90 -1.11 4.36
C PRO A 41 -11.59 -2.30 5.29
N MET A 42 -10.44 -2.95 5.06
CA MET A 42 -9.94 -4.04 5.93
C MET A 42 -8.89 -3.53 6.93
N ASN A 43 -9.01 -2.27 7.36
CA ASN A 43 -8.11 -1.68 8.34
C ASN A 43 -8.46 -2.11 9.77
N MET A 44 -7.49 -2.01 10.68
CA MET A 44 -7.79 -2.01 12.11
C MET A 44 -8.13 -0.58 12.52
N THR A 45 -9.23 -0.38 13.25
CA THR A 45 -9.69 0.94 13.72
C THR A 45 -8.86 1.46 14.91
N SER A 46 -7.57 1.15 14.97
CA SER A 46 -6.67 1.57 16.05
C SER A 46 -6.24 3.03 15.94
N SER A 47 -6.20 3.58 14.72
CA SER A 47 -5.92 5.00 14.46
C SER A 47 -7.16 5.74 13.97
N LEU A 48 -7.24 7.04 14.31
CA LEU A 48 -8.36 7.91 13.95
C LEU A 48 -8.52 8.13 12.43
N GLU A 49 -7.43 8.00 11.66
CA GLU A 49 -7.46 8.18 10.19
C GLU A 49 -8.43 7.21 9.51
N TRP A 50 -8.62 6.02 10.09
CA TRP A 50 -9.50 4.99 9.54
C TRP A 50 -10.99 5.21 9.80
N TYR A 51 -11.34 6.21 10.61
CA TYR A 51 -12.71 6.68 10.80
C TYR A 51 -13.11 7.77 9.80
N GLN A 52 -12.18 8.30 9.00
CA GLN A 52 -12.47 9.34 8.02
C GLN A 52 -13.14 8.77 6.75
N ASN A 53 -13.83 9.64 6.02
CA ASN A 53 -14.33 9.33 4.69
C ASN A 53 -13.17 9.08 3.70
N LEU A 54 -13.46 8.35 2.63
CA LEU A 54 -12.53 8.06 1.55
C LEU A 54 -13.10 8.66 0.25
N PRO A 55 -12.64 9.83 -0.22
CA PRO A 55 -11.51 10.64 0.29
C PRO A 55 -11.86 11.52 1.51
N PRO A 56 -10.86 11.91 2.32
CA PRO A 56 -11.08 12.81 3.44
C PRO A 56 -11.41 14.23 2.94
N ALA A 57 -12.19 14.96 3.73
CA ALA A 57 -12.44 16.38 3.48
C ALA A 57 -11.20 17.23 3.82
N GLU A 58 -11.05 18.39 3.17
CA GLU A 58 -9.96 19.35 3.45
C GLU A 58 -9.90 19.75 4.93
N HIS A 59 -11.07 19.98 5.52
CA HIS A 59 -11.26 20.10 6.96
C HIS A 59 -11.86 18.80 7.49
N SER A 60 -10.98 17.85 7.83
CA SER A 60 -11.38 16.47 8.12
C SER A 60 -12.14 16.27 9.43
N TYR A 61 -12.07 17.25 10.36
CA TYR A 61 -12.78 17.22 11.63
C TYR A 61 -13.45 18.56 11.90
N SER A 62 -14.70 18.52 12.39
CA SER A 62 -15.35 19.71 12.94
C SER A 62 -14.81 20.08 14.32
N GLU A 63 -14.44 19.06 15.10
CA GLU A 63 -13.91 19.17 16.47
C GLU A 63 -12.84 18.10 16.69
N LEU A 64 -11.83 18.40 17.52
CA LEU A 64 -10.74 17.45 17.78
C LEU A 64 -11.26 16.26 18.62
N PRO A 65 -11.02 15.01 18.20
CA PRO A 65 -11.43 13.83 18.97
C PRO A 65 -10.62 13.71 20.27
N ILE A 66 -11.32 13.39 21.37
CA ILE A 66 -10.68 13.13 22.67
C ILE A 66 -10.16 11.70 22.67
N LEU A 67 -8.85 11.55 22.87
CA LEU A 67 -8.20 10.25 23.02
C LEU A 67 -8.25 9.83 24.49
N THR A 68 -8.85 8.67 24.75
CA THR A 68 -8.78 8.00 26.06
C THR A 68 -7.85 6.80 25.94
N ASN A 69 -6.90 6.67 26.87
CA ASN A 69 -6.05 5.49 26.99
C ASN A 69 -6.86 4.23 27.32
#